data_AF-A0A7Y2JQE8-F1
#
_entry.id   AF-A0A7Y2JQE8-F1
#
_cell.length_a   1.000
_cell.length_b   1.000
_cell.length_c   1.000
_cell.angle_alpha   90.00
_cell.angle_beta   90.00
_cell.angle_gamma   90.00
#
_symmetry.space_group_name_H-M   'P 1'
#
loop_
_entity.id
_entity.type
_entity.pdbx_description
1 polymer ?
#
loop_
_entity_poly.entity_id
_entity_poly.type
_entity_poly.pdbx_seq_one_letter_code
_entity_poly.pdbx_strand_id
1 'polypeptide(L)'
;MRVIFLRTAQRRYAIEARRPTYPDVGMDPAPGYDPLLPHDVLHMVVEAELGLTRGVFGQLAAGGDAGTFGHDLSPPGDSRERSRRQRRTKARGSKLLREGREQSAQSERATYICWYEWLARSEIPARRRLAETMVHQAREVRDMCPSSEAAALTDEFIQRVSGKLDEISRLWAELDVGEGIEVSWPMLRVARATDSS
;
A
#
# COMPACT_ATOMS: atom_id res chain seq x y z
N MET A 1 6.11 2.78 -11.52
CA MET A 1 4.63 2.80 -11.53
C MET A 1 4.18 3.98 -10.69
N ARG A 2 3.01 4.57 -10.95
CA ARG A 2 2.43 5.61 -10.09
C ARG A 2 1.16 5.06 -9.44
N VAL A 3 0.97 5.31 -8.16
CA VAL A 3 -0.19 4.85 -7.39
C VAL A 3 -0.90 6.08 -6.85
N ILE A 4 -2.17 6.20 -7.17
CA ILE A 4 -3.02 7.30 -6.71
C ILE A 4 -3.91 6.77 -5.60
N PHE A 5 -3.88 7.41 -4.44
CA PHE A 5 -4.81 7.17 -3.35
C PHE A 5 -5.80 8.33 -3.33
N LEU A 6 -7.07 8.05 -3.60
CA LEU A 6 -8.14 9.04 -3.71
C LEU A 6 -9.04 8.99 -2.49
N ARG A 7 -9.29 10.12 -1.83
CA ARG A 7 -10.26 10.22 -0.73
C ARG A 7 -11.67 10.28 -1.31
N THR A 8 -12.37 9.14 -1.36
CA THR A 8 -13.69 9.05 -1.99
C THR A 8 -14.85 9.36 -1.03
N ALA A 9 -14.63 9.25 0.28
CA ALA A 9 -15.55 9.73 1.32
C ALA A 9 -14.81 9.92 2.65
N GLN A 10 -15.50 10.40 3.69
CA GLN A 10 -14.91 10.63 5.03
C GLN A 10 -14.24 9.38 5.62
N ARG A 11 -14.74 8.18 5.30
CA ARG A 11 -14.18 6.90 5.77
C ARG A 11 -13.90 5.90 4.64
N ARG A 12 -13.63 6.41 3.43
CA ARG A 12 -13.39 5.58 2.25
C ARG A 12 -12.32 6.21 1.36
N TYR A 13 -11.59 5.35 0.69
CA TYR A 13 -10.64 5.74 -0.33
C TYR A 13 -10.65 4.73 -1.47
N ALA A 14 -10.16 5.15 -2.62
CA ALA A 14 -9.89 4.31 -3.77
C ALA A 14 -8.39 4.30 -4.06
N ILE A 15 -7.95 3.29 -4.80
CA ILE A 15 -6.57 3.18 -5.26
C ILE A 15 -6.57 2.98 -6.77
N GLU A 16 -5.70 3.71 -7.46
CA GLU A 16 -5.45 3.53 -8.88
C GLU A 16 -3.96 3.31 -9.13
N ALA A 17 -3.60 2.20 -9.76
CA ALA A 17 -2.26 1.90 -10.21
C ALA A 17 -2.12 2.25 -11.70
N ARG A 18 -1.39 3.34 -11.97
CA ARG A 18 -1.03 3.82 -13.32
C ARG A 18 0.28 3.19 -13.78
N ARG A 19 0.20 2.36 -14.82
CA ARG A 19 1.28 1.42 -15.19
C ARG A 19 1.77 1.66 -16.62
N PRO A 20 3.05 2.04 -16.82
CA PRO A 20 3.55 2.33 -18.17
C PRO A 20 3.46 1.16 -19.17
N THR A 21 3.58 -0.08 -18.68
CA THR A 21 3.70 -1.30 -19.52
C THR A 21 2.46 -2.18 -19.45
N TYR A 22 1.59 -1.99 -18.46
CA TYR A 22 0.45 -2.86 -18.17
C TYR A 22 -0.84 -2.04 -18.15
N PRO A 23 -2.02 -2.64 -18.36
CA PRO A 23 -3.30 -1.92 -18.23
C PRO A 23 -3.39 -1.20 -16.88
N ASP A 24 -4.09 -0.07 -16.77
CA ASP A 24 -4.28 0.53 -15.44
C ASP A 24 -5.29 -0.29 -14.64
N VAL A 25 -5.08 -0.42 -13.33
CA VAL A 25 -6.02 -1.12 -12.45
C VAL A 25 -6.36 -0.30 -11.22
N GLY A 26 -7.56 -0.52 -10.69
CA GLY A 26 -8.00 0.12 -9.46
C GLY A 26 -8.81 -0.77 -8.55
N MET A 27 -9.05 -0.21 -7.36
CA MET A 27 -9.87 -0.78 -6.31
C MET A 27 -10.66 0.36 -5.65
N ASP A 28 -11.99 0.27 -5.66
CA ASP A 28 -12.89 1.25 -5.04
C ASP A 28 -14.18 0.55 -4.52
N PRO A 29 -14.49 0.61 -3.21
CA PRO A 29 -13.64 1.14 -2.15
C PRO A 29 -12.47 0.20 -1.84
N ALA A 30 -11.35 0.76 -1.45
CA ALA A 30 -10.25 0.01 -0.85
C ALA A 30 -10.57 -0.39 0.60
N PRO A 31 -10.07 -1.54 1.09
CA PRO A 31 -10.28 -2.00 2.45
C PRO A 31 -9.39 -1.24 3.45
N GLY A 32 -9.60 -1.49 4.75
CA GLY A 32 -8.69 -1.00 5.79
C GLY A 32 -8.71 0.51 5.98
N TYR A 33 -9.86 1.08 6.32
CA TYR A 33 -9.91 2.50 6.72
C TYR A 33 -9.11 2.72 8.00
N ASP A 34 -8.16 3.65 7.93
CA ASP A 34 -7.46 4.22 9.08
C ASP A 34 -7.55 5.77 8.99
N PRO A 35 -7.78 6.47 10.12
CA PRO A 35 -7.98 7.92 10.12
C PRO A 35 -6.71 8.74 9.84
N LEU A 36 -5.52 8.17 9.99
CA LEU A 36 -4.25 8.86 9.83
C LEU A 36 -3.71 8.76 8.40
N LEU A 37 -3.92 7.61 7.76
CA LEU A 37 -3.55 7.36 6.37
C LEU A 37 -4.24 6.10 5.83
N PRO A 38 -4.32 5.90 4.51
CA PRO A 38 -4.78 4.64 3.93
C PRO A 38 -3.92 3.45 4.35
N HIS A 39 -4.52 2.33 4.74
CA HIS A 39 -3.77 1.13 5.12
C HIS A 39 -2.85 0.62 4.00
N ASP A 40 -3.31 0.68 2.76
CA ASP A 40 -2.51 0.30 1.60
C ASP A 40 -1.26 1.20 1.39
N VAL A 41 -1.22 2.43 1.92
CA VAL A 41 0.02 3.24 1.93
C VAL A 41 1.08 2.62 2.84
N LEU A 42 0.68 2.06 4.00
CA LEU A 42 1.63 1.38 4.90
C LEU A 42 2.31 0.22 4.19
N HIS A 43 1.53 -0.64 3.52
CA HIS A 43 2.06 -1.71 2.69
C HIS A 43 2.97 -1.17 1.58
N MET A 44 2.58 -0.10 0.90
CA MET A 44 3.41 0.48 -0.16
C MET A 44 4.77 0.94 0.35
N VAL A 45 4.82 1.64 1.48
CA VAL A 45 6.08 2.13 2.04
C VAL A 45 6.96 0.96 2.49
N VAL A 46 6.38 0.02 3.23
CA VAL A 46 7.10 -1.13 3.78
C VAL A 46 7.64 -2.04 2.68
N GLU A 47 6.81 -2.38 1.68
CA GLU A 47 7.25 -3.22 0.57
C GLU A 47 8.36 -2.55 -0.25
N ALA A 48 8.29 -1.24 -0.46
CA ALA A 48 9.32 -0.51 -1.20
C ALA A 48 10.65 -0.47 -0.44
N GLU A 49 10.63 -0.13 0.86
CA GLU A 49 11.84 -0.05 1.70
C GLU A 49 12.49 -1.42 1.93
N LEU A 50 11.69 -2.50 1.98
CA LEU A 50 12.20 -3.87 2.07
C LEU A 50 12.57 -4.48 0.70
N GLY A 51 12.26 -3.80 -0.41
CA GLY A 51 12.49 -4.32 -1.76
C GLY A 51 11.60 -5.52 -2.12
N LEU A 52 10.42 -5.65 -1.52
CA LEU A 52 9.47 -6.73 -1.79
C LEU A 52 8.81 -6.52 -3.15
N THR A 53 9.25 -7.30 -4.14
CA THR A 53 8.75 -7.23 -5.53
C THR A 53 7.56 -8.14 -5.79
N ARG A 54 7.17 -8.96 -4.81
CA ARG A 54 6.03 -9.89 -4.86
C ARG A 54 4.98 -9.62 -3.78
N GLY A 55 5.12 -8.54 -3.00
CA GLY A 55 4.01 -7.96 -2.22
C GLY A 55 2.93 -7.34 -3.10
N VAL A 56 1.95 -6.65 -2.53
CA VAL A 56 0.82 -6.05 -3.26
C VAL A 56 1.32 -5.15 -4.40
N PHE A 57 2.14 -4.15 -4.10
CA PHE A 57 2.55 -3.15 -5.09
C PHE A 57 3.62 -3.66 -6.04
N GLY A 58 4.47 -4.57 -5.56
CA GLY A 58 5.38 -5.32 -6.42
C GLY A 58 4.64 -6.13 -7.49
N GLN A 59 3.54 -6.80 -7.11
CA GLN A 59 2.69 -7.53 -8.06
C GLN A 59 1.99 -6.61 -9.05
N LEU A 60 1.46 -5.47 -8.60
CA LEU A 60 0.86 -4.48 -9.50
C LEU A 60 1.87 -3.96 -10.52
N ALA A 61 3.09 -3.62 -10.08
CA ALA A 61 4.18 -3.19 -10.94
C ALA A 61 4.61 -4.28 -11.95
N ALA A 62 4.47 -5.56 -11.58
CA ALA A 62 4.72 -6.71 -12.45
C ALA A 62 3.54 -7.08 -13.37
N GLY A 63 2.45 -6.31 -13.36
CA GLY A 63 1.27 -6.50 -14.22
C GLY A 63 0.23 -7.48 -13.69
N GLY A 64 0.27 -7.80 -12.40
CA GLY A 64 -0.79 -8.54 -11.70
C GLY A 64 -1.93 -7.64 -11.23
N ASP A 65 -2.86 -8.21 -10.48
CA ASP A 65 -3.99 -7.53 -9.83
C ASP A 65 -3.94 -7.63 -8.29
N ALA A 66 -2.88 -8.24 -7.74
CA ALA A 66 -2.75 -8.55 -6.31
C ALA A 66 -4.00 -9.26 -5.71
N GLY A 67 -4.84 -9.88 -6.55
CA GLY A 67 -6.08 -10.54 -6.15
C GLY A 67 -7.28 -9.61 -5.88
N THR A 68 -7.05 -8.31 -5.68
CA THR A 68 -8.08 -7.35 -5.25
C THR A 68 -8.31 -6.19 -6.23
N PHE A 69 -7.35 -5.87 -7.11
CA PHE A 69 -7.43 -4.78 -8.08
C PHE A 69 -8.17 -5.21 -9.36
N GLY A 70 -9.50 -5.32 -9.24
CA GLY A 70 -10.36 -5.83 -10.31
C GLY A 70 -10.83 -4.80 -11.34
N HIS A 71 -10.72 -3.50 -11.06
CA HIS A 71 -11.24 -2.46 -11.94
C HIS A 71 -10.24 -2.17 -13.06
N ASP A 72 -10.62 -2.43 -14.31
CA ASP A 72 -9.85 -1.99 -15.48
C ASP A 72 -10.14 -0.51 -15.76
N LEU A 73 -9.15 0.33 -15.49
CA LEU A 73 -9.20 1.79 -15.64
C LEU A 73 -8.67 2.27 -17.00
N SER A 74 -8.36 1.34 -17.91
CA SER A 74 -7.93 1.68 -19.27
C SER A 74 -9.07 2.38 -20.03
N PRO A 75 -8.76 3.24 -21.02
CA PRO A 75 -9.77 3.92 -21.82
C PRO A 75 -10.80 2.96 -22.42
N PRO A 76 -12.06 3.41 -22.63
CA PRO A 76 -13.08 2.62 -23.30
C PRO A 76 -12.59 2.14 -24.67
N GLY A 77 -12.82 0.86 -24.97
CA GLY A 77 -12.40 0.23 -26.22
C GLY A 77 -13.27 -0.99 -26.54
N ASP A 78 -12.87 -1.78 -27.54
CA ASP A 78 -13.59 -3.00 -27.92
C ASP A 78 -13.74 -3.94 -26.69
N SER A 79 -14.98 -4.31 -26.39
CA SER A 79 -15.35 -5.21 -25.29
C SER A 79 -14.59 -6.54 -25.33
N ARG A 80 -14.27 -7.05 -26.52
CA ARG A 80 -13.50 -8.29 -26.70
C ARG A 80 -12.05 -8.10 -26.29
N GLU A 81 -11.45 -6.98 -26.68
CA GLU A 81 -10.08 -6.64 -26.34
C GLU A 81 -9.93 -6.39 -24.84
N ARG A 82 -10.89 -5.67 -24.23
CA ARG A 82 -10.98 -5.47 -22.78
C ARG A 82 -11.05 -6.80 -22.02
N SER A 83 -11.95 -7.68 -22.45
CA SER A 83 -12.08 -9.01 -21.85
C SER A 83 -10.78 -9.83 -21.94
N ARG A 84 -10.08 -9.76 -23.08
CA ARG A 84 -8.78 -10.44 -23.27
C ARG A 84 -7.72 -9.86 -22.34
N ARG A 85 -7.64 -8.54 -22.21
CA ARG A 85 -6.72 -7.85 -21.28
C ARG A 85 -6.99 -8.29 -19.84
N GLN A 86 -8.24 -8.23 -19.38
CA GLN A 86 -8.61 -8.62 -18.02
C GLN A 86 -8.25 -10.07 -17.70
N ARG A 87 -8.50 -11.01 -18.63
CA ARG A 87 -8.10 -12.43 -18.46
C ARG A 87 -6.58 -12.59 -18.34
N ARG A 88 -5.81 -11.87 -19.15
CA ARG A 88 -4.33 -11.89 -19.09
C ARG A 88 -3.82 -11.35 -17.76
N THR A 89 -4.35 -10.21 -17.30
CA THR A 89 -4.03 -9.63 -15.99
C THR A 89 -4.34 -10.62 -14.88
N LYS A 90 -5.54 -11.22 -14.87
CA LYS A 90 -5.96 -12.18 -13.84
C LYS A 90 -5.11 -13.45 -13.82
N ALA A 91 -4.77 -14.00 -14.99
CA ALA A 91 -3.91 -15.16 -15.10
C ALA A 91 -2.50 -14.87 -14.56
N ARG A 92 -1.95 -13.70 -14.89
CA ARG A 92 -0.66 -13.23 -14.36
C ARG A 92 -0.72 -12.97 -12.85
N GLY A 93 -1.76 -12.28 -12.37
CA GLY A 93 -2.02 -12.04 -10.96
C GLY A 93 -2.08 -13.33 -10.15
N SER A 94 -2.82 -14.33 -10.63
CA SER A 94 -2.90 -15.65 -9.97
C SER A 94 -1.54 -16.35 -9.87
N LYS A 95 -0.68 -16.23 -10.90
CA LYS A 95 0.69 -16.76 -10.85
C LYS A 95 1.53 -16.01 -9.82
N LEU A 96 1.49 -14.67 -9.86
CA LEU A 96 2.26 -13.80 -8.99
C LEU A 96 1.88 -13.96 -7.51
N LEU A 97 0.59 -14.07 -7.20
CA LEU A 97 0.09 -14.35 -5.85
C LEU A 97 0.64 -15.66 -5.30
N ARG A 98 0.63 -16.72 -6.12
CA ARG A 98 1.16 -18.04 -5.71
C ARG A 98 2.66 -17.98 -5.41
N GLU A 99 3.41 -17.29 -6.25
CA GLU A 99 4.86 -17.11 -6.10
C GLU A 99 5.22 -16.11 -4.98
N GLY A 100 4.32 -15.20 -4.65
CA GLY A 100 4.55 -14.12 -3.70
C GLY A 100 4.11 -14.38 -2.27
N ARG A 101 3.52 -15.56 -1.97
CA ARG A 101 2.92 -15.84 -0.64
C ARG A 101 3.82 -15.51 0.54
N GLU A 102 5.11 -15.86 0.46
CA GLU A 102 6.06 -15.58 1.54
C GLU A 102 6.30 -14.08 1.70
N GLN A 103 6.52 -13.35 0.60
CA GLN A 103 6.67 -11.90 0.64
C GLN A 103 5.38 -11.18 1.05
N SER A 104 4.20 -11.70 0.71
CA SER A 104 2.93 -11.18 1.21
C SER A 104 2.80 -11.35 2.72
N ALA A 105 3.19 -12.51 3.24
CA ALA A 105 3.18 -12.74 4.69
C ALA A 105 4.23 -11.87 5.42
N GLN A 106 5.41 -11.67 4.82
CA GLN A 106 6.43 -10.76 5.31
C GLN A 106 5.94 -9.30 5.30
N SER A 107 5.32 -8.86 4.20
CA SER A 107 4.73 -7.52 4.05
C SER A 107 3.70 -7.27 5.16
N GLU A 108 2.80 -8.20 5.43
CA GLU A 108 1.80 -8.08 6.50
C GLU A 108 2.43 -7.89 7.89
N ARG A 109 3.38 -8.76 8.27
CA ARG A 109 4.07 -8.66 9.56
C ARG A 109 4.83 -7.35 9.70
N ALA A 110 5.61 -7.00 8.67
CA ALA A 110 6.42 -5.79 8.66
C ALA A 110 5.55 -4.54 8.70
N THR A 111 4.43 -4.51 7.96
CA THR A 111 3.43 -3.43 8.00
C THR A 111 2.88 -3.24 9.40
N TYR A 112 2.46 -4.33 10.06
CA TYR A 112 1.94 -4.24 11.42
C TYR A 112 2.98 -3.71 12.41
N ILE A 113 4.22 -4.23 12.36
CA ILE A 113 5.32 -3.79 13.23
C ILE A 113 5.64 -2.31 12.99
N CYS A 114 5.77 -1.88 11.74
CA CYS A 114 6.07 -0.48 11.40
C CYS A 114 4.94 0.45 11.81
N TRP A 115 3.69 0.03 11.65
CA TRP A 115 2.53 0.83 12.06
C TRP A 115 2.53 1.05 13.58
N TYR A 116 2.74 -0.02 14.36
CA TYR A 116 2.88 0.08 15.81
C TYR A 116 4.02 1.02 16.22
N GLU A 117 5.22 0.81 15.67
CA GLU A 117 6.40 1.62 16.03
C GLU A 117 6.22 3.09 15.69
N TRP A 118 5.67 3.40 14.52
CA TRP A 118 5.39 4.77 14.10
C TRP A 118 4.44 5.48 15.08
N LEU A 119 3.37 4.79 15.50
CA LEU A 119 2.43 5.33 16.49
C LEU A 119 3.06 5.46 17.89
N ALA A 120 3.85 4.48 18.32
CA ALA A 120 4.49 4.47 19.63
C ALA A 120 5.54 5.58 19.79
N ARG A 121 6.24 5.90 18.69
CA ARG A 121 7.28 6.94 18.63
C ARG A 121 6.73 8.35 18.37
N SER A 122 5.45 8.48 18.05
CA SER A 122 4.83 9.76 17.74
C SER A 122 4.77 10.70 18.95
N GLU A 123 5.07 11.98 18.72
CA GLU A 123 4.90 13.04 19.74
C GLU A 123 3.44 13.30 20.09
N ILE A 124 2.50 13.01 19.18
CA ILE A 124 1.06 13.19 19.37
C ILE A 124 0.52 12.16 20.39
N PRO A 125 -0.01 12.59 21.56
CA PRO A 125 -0.48 11.67 22.60
C PRO A 125 -1.59 10.72 22.17
N ALA A 126 -2.47 11.14 21.26
CA ALA A 126 -3.54 10.30 20.74
C ALA A 126 -3.01 9.11 19.93
N ARG A 127 -1.91 9.28 19.18
CA ARG A 127 -1.26 8.20 18.43
C ARG A 127 -0.60 7.20 19.37
N ARG A 128 0.07 7.67 20.43
CA ARG A 128 0.65 6.79 21.46
C ARG A 128 -0.40 5.96 22.18
N ARG A 129 -1.55 6.56 22.53
CA ARG A 129 -2.69 5.79 23.08
C ARG A 129 -3.21 4.72 22.13
N LEU A 130 -3.20 4.96 20.82
CA LEU A 130 -3.54 3.93 19.85
C LEU A 130 -2.48 2.82 19.82
N ALA A 131 -1.19 3.15 19.89
CA ALA A 131 -0.13 2.14 19.99
C ALA A 131 -0.27 1.28 21.26
N GLU A 132 -0.67 1.87 22.39
CA GLU A 132 -0.91 1.13 23.64
C GLU A 132 -1.95 0.03 23.49
N THR A 133 -3.00 0.23 22.68
CA THR A 133 -4.01 -0.82 22.43
C THR A 133 -3.49 -1.96 21.54
N MET A 134 -2.41 -1.70 20.80
CA MET A 134 -1.81 -2.65 19.86
C MET A 134 -0.64 -3.45 20.44
N VAL A 135 -0.15 -3.08 21.64
CA VAL A 135 1.12 -3.58 22.19
C VAL A 135 1.21 -5.10 22.28
N HIS A 136 0.12 -5.78 22.66
CA HIS A 136 0.09 -7.23 22.78
C HIS A 136 0.21 -7.91 21.41
N GLN A 137 -0.61 -7.49 20.45
CA GLN A 137 -0.59 -8.03 19.11
C GLN A 137 0.74 -7.69 18.40
N ALA A 138 1.32 -6.51 18.62
CA ALA A 138 2.63 -6.14 18.09
C ALA A 138 3.74 -7.06 18.60
N ARG A 139 3.69 -7.47 19.88
CA ARG A 139 4.62 -8.46 20.45
C ARG A 139 4.42 -9.83 19.81
N GLU A 140 3.19 -10.32 19.70
CA GLU A 140 2.89 -11.60 19.06
C GLU A 140 3.38 -11.64 17.60
N VAL A 141 3.15 -10.57 16.84
CA VAL A 141 3.63 -10.46 15.46
C VAL A 141 5.16 -10.46 15.39
N ARG A 142 5.84 -9.78 16.33
CA ARG A 142 7.31 -9.81 16.43
C ARG A 142 7.82 -11.20 16.79
N ASP A 143 7.18 -11.91 17.70
CA ASP A 143 7.58 -13.25 18.14
C ASP A 143 7.41 -14.30 17.03
N MET A 144 6.40 -14.12 16.16
CA MET A 144 6.20 -14.96 14.98
C MET A 144 7.08 -14.57 13.78
N CYS A 145 7.81 -13.45 13.86
CA CYS A 145 8.63 -12.95 12.76
C CYS A 145 9.91 -13.80 12.61
N PRO A 146 10.17 -14.39 11.43
CA PRO A 146 11.42 -15.11 11.19
C PRO A 146 12.64 -14.23 11.48
N SER A 147 13.71 -14.81 12.02
CA SER A 147 14.91 -14.04 12.41
C SER A 147 15.54 -13.25 11.26
N SER A 148 15.47 -13.76 10.02
CA SER A 148 15.91 -13.04 8.83
C SER A 148 15.06 -11.80 8.52
N GLU A 149 13.74 -11.87 8.74
CA GLU A 149 12.84 -10.72 8.57
C GLU A 149 13.05 -9.72 9.71
N ALA A 150 13.14 -10.19 10.95
CA ALA A 150 13.40 -9.35 12.11
C ALA A 150 14.73 -8.59 12.00
N ALA A 151 15.77 -9.22 11.45
CA ALA A 151 17.07 -8.58 11.21
C ALA A 151 17.00 -7.42 10.21
N ALA A 152 16.03 -7.41 9.29
CA ALA A 152 15.81 -6.30 8.36
C ALA A 152 15.09 -5.11 9.01
N LEU A 153 14.29 -5.36 10.07
CA LEU A 153 13.51 -4.34 10.79
C LEU A 153 14.35 -3.63 11.86
N THR A 154 15.50 -3.11 11.44
CA THR A 154 16.40 -2.32 12.30
C THR A 154 15.76 -1.00 12.73
N ASP A 155 16.29 -0.38 13.77
CA ASP A 155 15.81 0.93 14.21
C ASP A 155 15.95 2.01 13.13
N GLU A 156 17.00 1.95 12.31
CA GLU A 156 17.20 2.84 11.16
C GLU A 156 16.11 2.61 10.10
N PHE A 157 15.79 1.36 9.79
CA PHE A 157 14.69 1.02 8.87
C PHE A 157 13.35 1.58 9.38
N ILE A 158 13.04 1.37 10.66
CA ILE A 158 11.80 1.88 11.27
C ILE A 158 11.76 3.41 11.24
N GLN A 159 12.89 4.09 11.46
CA GLN A 159 12.97 5.55 11.35
C GLN A 159 12.69 6.03 9.93
N ARG A 160 13.27 5.39 8.90
CA ARG A 160 13.01 5.75 7.49
C ARG A 160 11.54 5.56 7.11
N VAL A 161 10.96 4.42 7.49
CA VAL A 161 9.52 4.15 7.26
C VAL A 161 8.67 5.19 7.98
N SER A 162 8.92 5.44 9.26
CA SER A 162 8.17 6.43 10.05
C SER A 162 8.22 7.83 9.45
N GLY A 163 9.39 8.29 9.01
CA GLY A 163 9.54 9.60 8.36
C GLY A 163 8.73 9.70 7.06
N LYS A 164 8.68 8.63 6.27
CA LYS A 164 7.85 8.57 5.06
C LYS A 164 6.37 8.55 5.38
N LEU A 165 5.95 7.83 6.41
CA LEU A 165 4.56 7.80 6.87
C LEU A 165 4.11 9.16 7.40
N ASP A 166 4.96 9.90 8.12
CA ASP A 166 4.64 11.26 8.56
C ASP A 166 4.47 12.24 7.39
N GLU A 167 5.34 12.15 6.37
CA GLU A 167 5.21 12.94 5.15
C GLU A 167 3.87 12.68 4.45
N ILE A 168 3.54 11.40 4.22
CA ILE A 168 2.33 11.03 3.49
C ILE A 168 1.07 11.28 4.33
N SER A 169 1.09 10.96 5.63
CA SER A 169 -0.04 11.19 6.55
C SER A 169 -0.39 12.67 6.65
N ARG A 170 0.61 13.57 6.63
CA ARG A 170 0.37 15.02 6.60
C ARG A 170 -0.37 15.44 5.34
N LEU A 171 0.13 15.03 4.16
CA LEU A 171 -0.53 15.34 2.89
C LEU A 171 -1.94 14.75 2.83
N TRP A 172 -2.13 13.51 3.30
CA TRP A 172 -3.43 12.85 3.36
C TRP A 172 -4.41 13.62 4.26
N ALA A 173 -3.97 14.08 5.43
CA ALA A 173 -4.83 14.79 6.38
C ALA A 173 -5.39 16.10 5.81
N GLU A 174 -4.66 16.75 4.89
CA GLU A 174 -5.07 17.99 4.23
C GLU A 174 -6.03 17.80 3.04
N LEU A 175 -6.33 16.55 2.65
CA LEU A 175 -7.17 16.28 1.48
C LEU A 175 -8.66 16.44 1.79
N ASP A 176 -9.38 17.10 0.90
CA ASP A 176 -10.84 17.05 0.82
C ASP A 176 -11.34 15.78 0.13
N VAL A 177 -12.64 15.50 0.25
CA VAL A 177 -13.27 14.42 -0.52
C VAL A 177 -13.22 14.78 -2.01
N GLY A 178 -12.72 13.85 -2.82
CA GLY A 178 -12.46 14.04 -4.25
C GLY A 178 -10.98 14.27 -4.57
N GLU A 179 -10.16 14.66 -3.58
CA GLU A 179 -8.72 14.86 -3.77
C GLU A 179 -7.94 13.57 -3.53
N GLY A 180 -6.67 13.56 -3.95
CA GLY A 180 -5.78 12.42 -3.76
C GLY A 180 -4.31 12.78 -3.65
N ILE A 181 -3.52 11.77 -3.32
CA ILE A 181 -2.06 11.80 -3.40
C ILE A 181 -1.59 10.80 -4.46
N GLU A 182 -0.54 11.17 -5.18
CA GLU A 182 0.20 10.27 -6.05
C GLU A 182 1.50 9.87 -5.36
N VAL A 183 1.76 8.56 -5.30
CA VAL A 183 3.01 7.99 -4.78
C VAL A 183 3.69 7.17 -5.89
N SER A 184 4.97 7.44 -6.12
CA SER A 184 5.76 6.68 -7.08
C SER A 184 6.25 5.36 -6.47
N TRP A 185 6.05 4.25 -7.18
CA TRP A 185 6.62 2.96 -6.83
C TRP A 185 7.86 2.67 -7.69
N PRO A 186 9.00 2.22 -7.10
CA PRO A 186 9.26 2.01 -5.66
C PRO A 186 9.96 3.20 -4.96
N MET A 187 10.06 4.37 -5.62
CA MET A 187 10.87 5.49 -5.10
C MET A 187 10.22 6.30 -3.99
N LEU A 188 8.94 6.07 -3.69
CA LEU A 188 8.16 6.73 -2.63
C LEU A 188 8.22 8.27 -2.66
N ARG A 189 8.38 8.85 -3.86
CA ARG A 189 8.11 10.27 -4.07
C ARG A 189 6.61 10.48 -4.01
N VAL A 190 6.16 11.40 -3.16
CA VAL A 190 4.75 11.73 -2.97
C VAL A 190 4.48 13.16 -3.43
N ALA A 191 3.32 13.37 -4.05
CA ALA A 191 2.78 14.68 -4.38
C ALA A 191 1.26 14.64 -4.26
N ARG A 192 0.60 15.80 -4.21
CA ARG A 192 -0.85 15.85 -4.44
C ARG A 192 -1.13 15.36 -5.86
N ALA A 193 -2.16 14.53 -6.01
CA ALA A 193 -2.63 14.13 -7.33
C ALA A 193 -3.22 15.38 -8.00
N THR A 194 -2.67 15.77 -9.14
CA THR A 194 -3.29 16.81 -9.96
C THR A 194 -4.50 16.21 -10.65
N ASP A 195 -5.60 16.97 -10.72
CA ASP A 195 -6.80 16.58 -11.47
C ASP A 195 -6.39 16.05 -12.84
N SER A 196 -6.59 14.75 -13.03
CA SER A 196 -6.46 14.14 -14.35
C SER A 196 -7.70 14.54 -15.12
N SER A 197 -7.61 15.68 -15.80
CA SER A 197 -8.62 16.16 -16.77
C SER A 197 -8.84 15.13 -17.87
#